data_AF-A0A1I8BDW2-F1
#
_entry.id   AF-A0A1I8BDW2-F1
#
_cell.length_a   1.000
_cell.length_b   1.000
_cell.length_c   1.000
_cell.angle_alpha   90.00
_cell.angle_beta   90.00
_cell.angle_gamma   90.00
#
_symmetry.space_group_name_H-M   'P 1'
#
loop_
_entity.id
_entity.type
_entity.pdbx_description
1 polymer ?
#
loop_
_entity_poly.entity_id
_entity_poly.type
_entity_poly.pdbx_seq_one_letter_code
_entity_poly.pdbx_strand_id
1 'polypeptide(L)'
;MPSLLEILQAFFIWLKNQNCKNYKVDPKNGQMVLRTEKDVGLIYIMDPFNFNGNTARAINIDGKKQLDCLLRQTIEAVENNNLESFRSIMKLTEPDKTRNDEANEYINKNITKGIAELLNLRPHINERVSKIPNINERITLLRENSTPEDEEIQNK
;
A
#
# COMPACT_ATOMS: atom_id res chain seq x y z
N MET A 1 -13.34 0.49 32.82
CA MET A 1 -13.26 0.92 31.41
C MET A 1 -13.56 -0.28 30.55
N PRO A 2 -14.39 -0.16 29.49
CA PRO A 2 -14.61 -1.25 28.56
C PRO A 2 -13.34 -1.55 27.78
N SER A 3 -13.06 -2.84 27.59
CA SER A 3 -12.01 -3.36 26.73
C SER A 3 -12.38 -3.18 25.25
N LEU A 4 -11.38 -3.27 24.37
CA LEU A 4 -11.61 -3.23 22.92
C LEU A 4 -12.58 -4.32 22.45
N LEU A 5 -12.51 -5.52 23.05
CA LEU A 5 -13.38 -6.63 22.72
C LEU A 5 -14.84 -6.31 23.07
N GLU A 6 -15.09 -5.72 24.25
CA GLU A 6 -16.44 -5.30 24.65
C GLU A 6 -16.99 -4.19 23.74
N ILE A 7 -16.15 -3.27 23.28
CA ILE A 7 -16.54 -2.23 22.31
C ILE A 7 -16.92 -2.85 20.97
N LEU A 8 -16.11 -3.79 20.46
CA LEU A 8 -16.39 -4.50 19.21
C LEU A 8 -17.68 -5.32 19.32
N GLN A 9 -17.87 -6.03 20.42
CA GLN A 9 -19.10 -6.78 20.68
C GLN A 9 -20.33 -5.86 20.67
N ALA A 10 -20.27 -4.76 21.41
CA ALA A 10 -21.35 -3.77 21.47
C ALA A 10 -21.64 -3.20 20.07
N PHE A 11 -20.62 -2.94 19.27
CA PHE A 11 -20.77 -2.49 17.89
C PHE A 11 -21.48 -3.52 17.01
N PHE A 12 -21.08 -4.80 17.05
CA PHE A 12 -21.72 -5.84 16.23
C PHE A 12 -23.17 -6.09 16.65
N ILE A 13 -23.45 -6.11 17.95
CA ILE A 13 -24.81 -6.23 18.50
C ILE A 13 -25.65 -5.03 18.05
N TRP A 14 -25.12 -3.81 18.20
CA TRP A 14 -25.78 -2.60 17.75
C TRP A 14 -26.11 -2.69 16.26
N LEU A 15 -25.14 -3.02 15.41
CA LEU A 15 -25.31 -3.09 13.96
C LEU A 15 -26.35 -4.14 13.54
N LYS A 16 -26.36 -5.32 14.17
CA LYS A 16 -27.35 -6.38 13.91
C LYS A 16 -28.79 -5.91 14.23
N ASN A 17 -28.95 -5.09 15.27
CA ASN A 17 -30.25 -4.65 15.74
C ASN A 17 -30.74 -3.36 15.07
N GLN A 18 -29.96 -2.75 14.16
CA GLN A 18 -30.39 -1.53 13.48
C GLN A 18 -31.49 -1.80 12.45
N ASN A 19 -32.54 -0.97 12.48
CA ASN A 19 -33.58 -0.96 11.46
C ASN A 19 -33.11 -0.17 10.22
N CYS A 20 -32.21 -0.78 9.44
CA CYS A 20 -31.67 -0.19 8.20
C CYS A 20 -32.73 0.04 7.09
N LYS A 21 -33.94 -0.51 7.25
CA LYS A 21 -35.06 -0.28 6.34
C LYS A 21 -35.61 1.14 6.50
N ASN A 22 -35.74 1.61 7.73
CA ASN A 22 -36.35 2.90 8.05
C ASN A 22 -35.33 3.99 8.36
N TYR A 23 -34.12 3.61 8.76
CA TYR A 23 -33.08 4.53 9.20
C TYR A 23 -31.80 4.40 8.38
N LYS A 24 -31.04 5.49 8.37
CA LYS A 24 -29.69 5.59 7.79
C LYS A 24 -28.71 6.14 8.82
N VAL A 25 -27.45 5.75 8.69
CA VAL A 25 -26.37 6.18 9.59
C VAL A 25 -25.82 7.51 9.11
N ASP A 26 -25.78 8.50 10.00
CA ASP A 26 -25.11 9.79 9.79
C ASP A 26 -23.83 9.83 10.63
N PRO A 27 -22.66 9.49 10.06
CA PRO A 27 -21.40 9.48 10.79
C PRO A 27 -20.91 10.89 11.16
N LYS A 28 -21.38 11.94 10.47
CA LYS A 28 -20.97 13.32 10.74
C LYS A 28 -21.52 13.82 12.07
N ASN A 29 -22.76 13.45 12.37
CA ASN A 29 -23.44 13.82 13.62
C ASN A 29 -23.51 12.66 14.63
N GLY A 30 -23.01 11.48 14.27
CA GLY A 30 -22.98 10.30 15.14
C GLY A 30 -24.38 9.77 15.49
N GLN A 31 -25.35 9.88 14.58
CA GLN A 31 -26.75 9.57 14.85
C GLN A 31 -27.39 8.70 13.76
N MET A 32 -28.54 8.12 14.09
CA MET A 32 -29.43 7.48 13.13
C MET A 32 -30.50 8.48 12.71
N VAL A 33 -30.73 8.63 11.41
CA VAL A 33 -31.76 9.53 10.86
C VAL A 33 -32.74 8.75 10.00
N LEU A 34 -33.99 9.23 9.90
CA LEU A 34 -35.01 8.59 9.08
C LEU A 34 -34.62 8.64 7.59
N ARG A 35 -34.95 7.57 6.88
CA ARG A 35 -34.83 7.51 5.43
C ARG A 35 -35.98 8.28 4.78
N THR A 36 -35.66 8.88 3.65
CA THR A 36 -36.58 9.53 2.72
C THR A 36 -36.81 8.63 1.51
N GLU A 37 -37.81 8.94 0.69
CA GLU A 37 -38.10 8.20 -0.54
C GLU A 37 -36.93 8.19 -1.54
N LYS A 38 -36.02 9.17 -1.45
CA LYS A 38 -34.82 9.27 -2.29
C LYS A 38 -33.68 8.36 -1.84
N ASP A 39 -33.75 7.83 -0.62
CA ASP A 39 -32.69 7.00 -0.06
C ASP A 39 -32.80 5.57 -0.58
N VAL A 40 -31.99 5.20 -1.59
CA VAL A 40 -32.00 3.86 -2.21
C VAL A 40 -30.90 2.96 -1.62
N GLY A 41 -31.22 1.67 -1.42
CA GLY A 41 -30.28 0.64 -0.96
C GLY A 41 -30.77 -0.17 0.25
N LEU A 42 -30.14 -1.32 0.50
CA LEU A 42 -30.49 -2.19 1.65
C LEU A 42 -29.94 -1.67 2.98
N ILE A 43 -28.77 -1.05 2.92
CA ILE A 43 -28.13 -0.31 3.99
C ILE A 43 -27.82 1.07 3.44
N TYR A 44 -28.01 2.09 4.27
CA TYR A 44 -27.69 3.46 3.90
C TYR A 44 -26.79 4.07 4.96
N ILE A 45 -25.56 4.41 4.56
CA ILE A 45 -24.58 5.12 5.38
C ILE A 45 -24.24 6.40 4.61
N MET A 46 -24.57 7.54 5.20
CA MET A 46 -24.35 8.84 4.59
C MET A 46 -22.85 9.08 4.39
N ASP A 47 -22.50 9.56 3.21
CA ASP A 47 -21.17 10.07 2.92
C ASP A 47 -20.99 11.43 3.62
N PRO A 48 -19.99 11.58 4.52
CA PRO A 48 -19.80 12.83 5.26
C PRO A 48 -19.42 14.03 4.37
N PHE A 49 -18.96 13.78 3.14
CA PHE A 49 -18.57 14.81 2.16
C PHE A 49 -19.58 14.97 1.03
N ASN A 50 -20.54 14.04 0.89
CA ASN A 50 -21.59 14.09 -0.12
C ASN A 50 -22.97 13.84 0.50
N PHE A 51 -23.77 14.90 0.65
CA PHE A 51 -25.08 14.86 1.31
C PHE A 51 -26.07 13.83 0.77
N ASN A 52 -25.93 13.44 -0.50
CA ASN A 52 -26.79 12.42 -1.15
C ASN A 52 -26.06 11.09 -1.38
N GLY A 53 -24.82 10.97 -0.89
CA GLY A 53 -23.99 9.78 -1.07
C GLY A 53 -24.38 8.67 -0.11
N ASN A 54 -24.68 7.49 -0.65
CA ASN A 54 -24.68 6.25 0.11
C ASN A 54 -23.35 5.52 -0.09
N THR A 55 -22.55 5.41 0.97
CA THR A 55 -21.28 4.67 0.95
C THR A 55 -21.49 3.16 0.89
N ALA A 56 -22.63 2.67 1.37
CA ALA A 56 -23.03 1.25 1.34
C ALA A 56 -23.79 0.85 0.06
N ARG A 57 -23.81 1.69 -0.99
CA ARG A 57 -24.59 1.47 -2.22
C ARG A 57 -24.25 0.18 -2.97
N ALA A 58 -23.04 -0.36 -2.77
CA ALA A 58 -22.59 -1.60 -3.41
C ALA A 58 -23.18 -2.88 -2.77
N ILE A 59 -23.81 -2.78 -1.59
CA ILE A 59 -24.38 -3.93 -0.88
C ILE A 59 -25.69 -4.35 -1.54
N ASN A 60 -25.63 -5.44 -2.30
CA ASN A 60 -26.80 -6.12 -2.85
C ASN A 60 -27.40 -7.13 -1.84
N ILE A 61 -28.45 -7.84 -2.25
CA ILE A 61 -29.20 -8.78 -1.38
C ILE A 61 -28.28 -9.87 -0.82
N ASP A 62 -27.41 -10.44 -1.64
CA ASP A 62 -26.53 -11.51 -1.21
C ASP A 62 -25.42 -11.00 -0.29
N GLY A 63 -24.85 -9.83 -0.59
CA GLY A 63 -23.93 -9.14 0.30
C GLY A 63 -24.57 -8.83 1.67
N LYS A 64 -25.84 -8.43 1.69
CA LYS A 64 -26.58 -8.21 2.94
C LYS A 64 -26.76 -9.51 3.73
N LYS A 65 -27.13 -10.62 3.07
CA LYS A 65 -27.26 -11.94 3.70
C LYS A 65 -25.93 -12.41 4.29
N GLN A 66 -24.84 -12.23 3.56
CA GLN A 66 -23.49 -12.56 4.03
C GLN A 66 -23.11 -11.73 5.26
N LEU A 67 -23.35 -10.42 5.23
CA LEU A 67 -23.15 -9.55 6.38
C LEU A 67 -23.95 -10.01 7.60
N ASP A 68 -25.23 -10.34 7.43
CA ASP A 68 -26.08 -10.82 8.52
C ASP A 68 -25.65 -12.18 9.07
N CYS A 69 -25.08 -13.04 8.22
CA CYS A 69 -24.47 -14.30 8.63
C CYS A 69 -23.23 -14.04 9.50
N LEU A 70 -22.29 -13.23 8.98
CA LEU A 70 -21.04 -12.89 9.67
C LEU A 70 -21.29 -12.18 11.01
N LEU A 71 -22.24 -11.24 11.07
CA LEU A 71 -22.61 -10.57 12.32
C LEU A 71 -23.14 -11.56 13.36
N ARG A 72 -23.99 -12.52 12.96
CA ARG A 72 -24.49 -13.55 13.87
C ARG A 72 -23.35 -14.43 14.38
N GLN A 73 -22.50 -14.93 13.50
CA GLN A 73 -21.34 -15.75 13.87
C GLN A 73 -20.38 -15.00 14.80
N THR A 74 -20.16 -13.71 14.55
CA THR A 74 -19.27 -12.88 15.37
C THR A 74 -19.83 -12.68 16.76
N ILE A 75 -21.12 -12.34 16.88
CA ILE A 75 -21.78 -12.16 18.17
C ILE A 75 -21.78 -13.46 18.96
N GLU A 76 -22.13 -14.58 18.32
CA GLU A 76 -22.12 -15.91 18.93
C GLU A 76 -20.72 -16.33 19.39
N ALA A 77 -19.69 -16.07 18.59
CA ALA A 77 -18.31 -16.35 18.98
C ALA A 77 -17.88 -15.54 20.22
N VAL A 78 -18.28 -14.27 20.31
CA VAL A 78 -17.95 -13.43 21.46
C VAL A 78 -18.76 -13.82 22.69
N GLU A 79 -20.07 -14.05 22.56
CA GLU A 79 -20.95 -14.46 23.68
C GLU A 79 -20.50 -15.79 24.31
N ASN A 80 -20.01 -16.73 23.48
CA ASN A 80 -19.46 -18.00 23.94
C ASN A 80 -17.99 -17.94 24.38
N ASN A 81 -17.37 -16.75 24.41
CA ASN A 81 -15.95 -16.53 24.68
C ASN A 81 -15.02 -17.39 23.80
N ASN A 82 -15.46 -17.70 22.57
CA ASN A 82 -14.71 -18.48 21.58
C ASN A 82 -13.81 -17.56 20.75
N LEU A 83 -12.69 -17.17 21.35
CA LEU A 83 -11.72 -16.25 20.74
C LEU A 83 -11.12 -16.77 19.43
N GLU A 84 -11.01 -18.10 19.27
CA GLU A 84 -10.49 -18.70 18.04
C GLU A 84 -11.46 -18.49 16.87
N SER A 85 -12.75 -18.73 17.08
CA SER A 85 -13.79 -18.46 16.09
C SER A 85 -13.86 -16.97 15.77
N PHE A 86 -13.78 -16.11 16.78
CA PHE A 86 -13.74 -14.66 16.58
C PHE A 86 -12.54 -14.23 15.71
N ARG A 87 -11.34 -14.74 15.97
CA ARG A 87 -10.13 -14.44 15.16
C ARG A 87 -10.27 -14.93 13.73
N SER A 88 -10.83 -16.13 13.53
CA SER A 88 -11.09 -16.72 12.23
C SER A 88 -12.07 -15.85 11.41
N ILE A 89 -13.17 -15.43 12.02
CA ILE A 89 -14.18 -14.57 11.36
C ILE A 89 -13.60 -13.21 10.98
N MET A 90 -12.81 -12.60 11.87
CA MET A 90 -12.16 -11.31 11.61
C MET A 90 -11.09 -11.39 10.51
N LYS A 91 -10.79 -12.59 9.98
CA LYS A 91 -9.68 -12.84 9.06
C LYS A 91 -8.43 -12.11 9.53
N LEU A 92 -8.15 -12.19 10.82
CA LEU A 92 -6.87 -11.77 11.38
C LEU A 92 -5.83 -12.81 10.92
N THR A 93 -5.56 -12.84 9.62
CA THR A 93 -4.36 -13.45 9.08
C THR A 93 -3.23 -12.57 9.58
N GLU A 94 -2.38 -13.14 10.44
CA GLU A 94 -1.04 -12.60 10.61
C GLU A 94 -0.45 -12.34 9.21
N PRO A 95 0.28 -11.23 9.01
CA PRO A 95 0.83 -10.91 7.70
C PRO A 95 1.56 -12.13 7.12
N ASP A 96 1.09 -12.57 5.95
CA ASP A 96 1.48 -13.82 5.32
C ASP A 96 2.99 -13.76 4.96
N LYS A 97 3.79 -14.62 5.58
CA LYS A 97 5.26 -14.65 5.39
C LYS A 97 5.65 -14.93 3.93
N THR A 98 4.78 -15.59 3.17
CA THR A 98 4.99 -15.94 1.75
C THR A 98 5.25 -14.71 0.86
N ARG A 99 4.62 -13.57 1.17
CA ARG A 99 4.83 -12.31 0.43
C ARG A 99 6.25 -11.75 0.57
N ASN A 100 6.92 -12.01 1.70
CA ASN A 100 8.30 -11.60 1.89
C ASN A 100 9.27 -12.52 1.15
N ASP A 101 8.99 -13.82 1.10
CA ASP A 101 9.86 -14.79 0.43
C ASP A 101 9.85 -14.60 -1.09
N GLU A 102 8.69 -14.33 -1.70
CA GLU A 102 8.58 -14.02 -3.13
C GLU A 102 9.26 -12.69 -3.51
N ALA A 103 9.14 -11.67 -2.65
CA ALA A 103 9.82 -10.39 -2.85
C ALA A 103 11.35 -10.55 -2.76
N ASN A 104 11.83 -11.36 -1.81
CA ASN A 104 13.25 -11.67 -1.66
C ASN A 104 13.80 -12.48 -2.84
N GLU A 105 13.03 -13.43 -3.37
CA GLU A 105 13.41 -14.20 -4.57
C GLU A 105 13.52 -13.30 -5.80
N TYR A 106 12.54 -12.40 -6.01
CA TYR A 106 12.57 -11.43 -7.11
C TYR A 106 13.77 -10.48 -7.01
N ILE A 107 14.08 -9.97 -5.82
CA ILE A 107 15.25 -9.09 -5.59
C ILE A 107 16.55 -9.84 -5.92
N ASN A 108 16.71 -11.07 -5.40
CA ASN A 108 17.90 -11.87 -5.64
C ASN A 108 18.11 -12.21 -7.12
N LYS A 109 17.02 -12.52 -7.84
CA LYS A 109 17.08 -12.81 -9.28
C LYS A 109 17.54 -11.60 -10.10
N ASN A 110 17.06 -10.40 -9.78
CA ASN A 110 17.40 -9.20 -10.53
C ASN A 110 18.78 -8.63 -10.18
N ILE A 111 19.21 -8.71 -8.92
CA ILE A 111 20.59 -8.36 -8.52
C ILE A 111 21.59 -9.27 -9.23
N THR A 112 21.33 -10.59 -9.25
CA THR A 112 22.21 -11.56 -9.91
C THR A 112 22.33 -11.28 -11.40
N LYS A 113 21.20 -10.96 -12.06
CA LYS A 113 21.18 -10.59 -13.48
C LYS A 113 21.98 -9.29 -13.75
N GLY A 114 21.78 -8.26 -12.94
CA GLY A 114 22.50 -6.99 -13.08
C GLY A 114 24.01 -7.12 -12.88
N ILE A 115 24.45 -7.94 -11.92
CA ILE A 115 25.88 -8.23 -11.71
C ILE A 115 26.48 -8.94 -12.93
N ALA A 116 25.78 -9.92 -13.49
CA ALA A 116 26.25 -10.64 -14.68
C ALA A 116 26.38 -9.70 -15.90
N GLU A 117 25.42 -8.80 -16.12
CA GLU A 117 25.47 -7.80 -17.18
C GLU A 117 26.65 -6.83 -17.03
N LEU A 118 26.92 -6.36 -15.80
CA LEU A 118 28.07 -5.51 -15.51
C LEU A 118 29.41 -6.23 -15.73
N LEU A 119 29.52 -7.50 -15.35
CA LEU A 119 30.71 -8.30 -15.59
C LEU A 119 30.98 -8.52 -17.08
N ASN A 120 29.93 -8.69 -17.90
CA ASN A 120 30.05 -8.82 -19.35
C ASN A 120 30.48 -7.51 -20.03
N LEU A 121 30.18 -6.35 -19.45
CA LEU A 121 30.60 -5.04 -19.96
C LEU A 121 32.06 -4.69 -19.59
N ARG A 122 32.61 -5.34 -18.55
CA ARG A 122 33.95 -5.08 -18.03
C ARG A 122 35.08 -5.18 -19.08
N PRO A 123 35.11 -6.15 -20.01
CA PRO A 123 36.15 -6.23 -21.04
C PRO A 123 36.12 -5.03 -21.98
N HIS A 124 34.94 -4.57 -22.37
CA HIS A 124 34.76 -3.42 -23.27
C HIS A 124 35.14 -2.09 -22.61
N ILE A 125 34.87 -1.95 -21.31
CA ILE A 125 35.32 -0.79 -20.52
C ILE A 125 36.85 -0.78 -20.44
N ASN A 126 37.46 -1.92 -20.12
CA ASN A 126 38.93 -2.02 -20.05
C ASN A 126 39.60 -1.72 -21.39
N GLU A 127 39.01 -2.17 -22.51
CA GLU A 127 39.51 -1.88 -23.86
C GLU A 127 39.36 -0.40 -24.27
N ARG A 128 38.35 0.30 -23.76
CA ARG A 128 38.19 1.75 -23.98
C ARG A 128 39.15 2.55 -23.12
N VAL A 129 39.36 2.13 -21.87
CA VAL A 129 40.31 2.79 -20.95
C VAL A 129 41.75 2.62 -21.44
N SER A 130 42.11 1.48 -22.03
CA SER A 130 43.45 1.27 -22.61
C SER A 130 43.76 2.12 -23.85
N LYS A 131 42.72 2.68 -24.50
CA LYS A 131 42.84 3.60 -25.65
C LYS A 131 42.91 5.07 -25.24
N ILE A 132 42.78 5.40 -23.96
CA ILE A 132 42.93 6.77 -23.46
C ILE A 132 44.45 7.06 -23.36
N PRO A 133 44.98 8.08 -24.07
CA PRO A 133 46.39 8.39 -24.00
C PRO A 133 46.79 8.74 -22.57
N ASN A 134 47.96 8.24 -22.15
CA ASN A 134 48.45 8.50 -20.81
C ASN A 134 48.64 10.01 -20.63
N ILE A 135 48.44 10.51 -19.41
CA ILE A 135 48.55 11.93 -19.07
C ILE A 135 49.88 12.53 -19.55
N ASN A 136 50.96 11.74 -19.57
CA ASN A 136 52.25 12.16 -20.11
C ASN A 136 52.23 12.38 -21.63
N GLU A 137 51.52 11.53 -22.39
CA GLU A 137 51.34 11.69 -23.84
C GLU A 137 50.48 12.93 -24.14
N ARG A 138 49.47 13.21 -23.30
CA ARG A 138 48.68 14.45 -23.40
C ARG A 138 49.50 15.70 -23.09
N ILE A 139 50.41 15.65 -22.13
CA ILE A 139 51.30 16.77 -21.79
C ILE A 139 52.29 17.04 -22.93
N THR A 140 52.83 16.00 -23.56
CA THR A 140 53.72 16.15 -24.74
C THR A 140 52.98 16.80 -25.91
N LEU A 141 51.77 16.32 -26.23
CA LEU A 141 50.94 16.90 -27.29
C LEU A 141 50.55 18.37 -27.03
N LEU A 142 50.39 18.78 -25.77
CA LEU A 142 50.10 20.17 -25.43
C LEU A 142 51.34 21.06 -25.62
N ARG A 143 52.54 20.56 -25.27
CA ARG A 143 53.82 21.28 -25.45
C ARG A 143 54.20 21.44 -26.92
N GLU A 144 53.94 20.42 -27.74
CA GLU A 144 54.22 20.48 -29.20
C GLU A 144 53.32 21.47 -29.95
N ASN A 145 52.17 21.85 -29.37
CA ASN A 145 51.22 22.79 -29.94
C ASN A 145 51.23 24.18 -29.29
N SER A 146 52.14 24.45 -28.35
CA SER A 146 52.28 25.76 -27.71
C SER A 146 53.22 26.65 -28.54
N THR A 147 52.82 27.88 -28.86
CA THR A 147 53.66 28.84 -29.61
C THR A 147 54.42 29.79 -28.66
N PRO A 148 55.52 30.43 -29.09
CA PRO A 148 56.42 31.19 -28.20
C PRO A 148 55.78 32.37 -27.46
N GLU A 149 54.57 32.78 -27.84
CA GLU A 149 53.81 33.85 -27.18
C GLU A 149 53.27 33.44 -25.78
N ASP A 150 53.26 32.15 -25.45
CA ASP A 150 52.75 31.65 -24.16
C ASP A 150 53.78 31.73 -23.00
N GLU A 151 55.06 32.00 -23.26
CA GLU A 151 56.11 32.10 -22.22
C GLU A 151 56.20 33.48 -21.54
N GLU A 152 55.68 34.55 -22.14
CA GLU A 152 55.72 35.90 -21.53
C GLU A 152 54.72 36.09 -20.37
N ILE A 153 53.73 35.20 -20.23
CA ILE A 153 52.68 35.32 -19.20
C ILE A 153 53.15 34.76 -17.83
N GLN A 154 54.28 34.02 -17.76
CA GLN A 154 54.77 33.43 -16.51
C GLN A 154 55.85 34.23 -15.76
N ASN A 155 56.34 35.35 -16.32
CA ASN A 155 57.41 36.16 -15.69
C ASN A 155 56.99 37.58 -15.27
N LYS A 156 55.70 37.78 -14.93
CA LYS A 156 55.23 38.98 -14.21
C LYS A 156 54.70 38.63 -12.83
#